data_AF-A0A9D5VDI0-F1
#
_entry.id   AF-A0A9D5VDI0-F1
#
_cell.length_a   1.000
_cell.length_b   1.000
_cell.length_c   1.000
_cell.angle_alpha   90.00
_cell.angle_beta   90.00
_cell.angle_gamma   90.00
#
_symmetry.space_group_name_H-M   'P 1'
#
loop_
_entity.id
_entity.type
_entity.pdbx_description
1 polymer ?
#
loop_
_entity_poly.entity_id
_entity_poly.type
_entity_poly.pdbx_seq_one_letter_code
_entity_poly.pdbx_strand_id
1 'polypeptide(L)'
;FSLDGATPESYETIRLRGNFARIIGNYKALAERFRRGETRQGAIIRVLTVLQKTNLYDHRPMFHLLREMELLDRYSLVPVFDYAPDPTSLHPQIPSPRELTHFQHRIEQDIREAASPEEGHFYRQWRDSAALWQVPHDVLPKPDTGLSCVVPWYNTYVDAKGRVYPCCYLVNTQHVMGHLDQDSFTGIWHGPAYEDFRRRVALDRSRLTGCATCPRNDRGLLRQLRWIRPFSRNNFALTPHEPQG
;
A
#
# COMPACT_ATOMS: atom_id res chain seq x y z
N PHE A 1 12.73 -6.38 -1.77
CA PHE A 1 13.31 -6.13 -0.44
C PHE A 1 12.54 -5.03 0.26
N SER A 2 12.32 -5.19 1.56
CA SER A 2 11.81 -4.12 2.41
C SER A 2 12.98 -3.51 3.17
N LEU A 3 13.23 -2.22 2.92
CA LEU A 3 14.36 -1.48 3.47
C LEU A 3 13.84 -0.19 4.09
N ASP A 4 13.39 -0.26 5.34
CA ASP A 4 12.74 0.88 6.00
C ASP A 4 13.74 1.80 6.73
N GLY A 5 15.03 1.68 6.47
CA GLY A 5 16.05 2.56 7.02
C GLY A 5 17.33 2.44 6.21
N ALA A 6 18.02 3.56 6.04
CA ALA A 6 19.28 3.62 5.31
C ALA A 6 20.51 3.27 6.17
N THR A 7 20.32 3.15 7.49
CA THR A 7 21.37 2.87 8.47
C THR A 7 20.95 1.71 9.37
N PRO A 8 21.90 1.06 10.09
CA PRO A 8 21.55 0.09 11.12
C PRO A 8 20.59 0.67 12.16
N GLU A 9 20.84 1.89 12.62
CA GLU A 9 20.02 2.55 13.63
C GLU A 9 18.56 2.73 13.17
N SER A 10 18.35 3.36 12.01
CA SER A 10 16.99 3.60 11.51
C SER A 10 16.28 2.31 11.14
N TYR A 11 16.97 1.38 10.48
CA TYR A 11 16.40 0.12 10.03
C TYR A 11 16.00 -0.78 11.22
N GLU A 12 16.89 -0.97 12.19
CA GLU A 12 16.68 -1.92 13.29
C GLU A 12 15.73 -1.34 14.36
N THR A 13 15.62 -0.01 14.45
CA THR A 13 14.58 0.65 15.24
C THR A 13 13.19 0.41 14.65
N ILE A 14 13.04 0.50 13.32
CA ILE A 14 11.75 0.31 12.64
C ILE A 14 11.40 -1.18 12.52
N ARG A 15 12.34 -1.99 12.03
CA ARG A 15 12.18 -3.43 11.83
C ARG A 15 12.67 -4.14 13.09
N LEU A 16 11.79 -4.23 14.09
CA LEU A 16 12.07 -4.99 15.32
C LEU A 16 12.54 -6.41 14.97
N ARG A 17 13.69 -6.81 15.53
CA ARG A 17 14.39 -8.09 15.24
C ARG A 17 14.94 -8.20 13.81
N GLY A 18 14.86 -7.13 13.03
CA GLY A 18 15.60 -6.99 11.78
C GLY A 18 17.09 -6.84 12.05
N ASN A 19 17.89 -7.08 11.01
CA ASN A 19 19.33 -6.85 11.04
C ASN A 19 19.75 -6.22 9.72
N PHE A 20 20.34 -5.03 9.78
CA PHE A 20 20.66 -4.24 8.61
C PHE A 20 21.73 -4.92 7.74
N ALA A 21 22.79 -5.43 8.37
CA ALA A 21 23.84 -6.14 7.66
C ALA A 21 23.31 -7.36 6.91
N ARG A 22 22.37 -8.11 7.51
CA ARG A 22 21.73 -9.27 6.89
C ARG A 22 20.87 -8.90 5.69
N ILE A 23 20.05 -7.83 5.76
CA ILE A 23 19.21 -7.46 4.62
C ILE A 23 20.05 -6.99 3.43
N ILE A 24 21.14 -6.24 3.67
CA ILE A 24 22.10 -5.84 2.64
C ILE A 24 22.86 -7.06 2.10
N GLY A 25 23.27 -7.99 2.96
CA GLY A 25 23.90 -9.24 2.54
C GLY A 25 23.00 -10.09 1.65
N ASN A 26 21.73 -10.24 2.02
CA ASN A 26 20.72 -10.94 1.22
C ASN A 26 20.51 -10.28 -0.15
N TYR A 27 20.52 -8.94 -0.20
CA TYR A 27 20.44 -8.21 -1.46
C TYR A 27 21.63 -8.55 -2.36
N LYS A 28 22.86 -8.42 -1.85
CA LYS A 28 24.09 -8.71 -2.60
C LYS A 28 24.12 -10.15 -3.09
N ALA A 29 23.71 -11.11 -2.25
CA ALA A 29 23.59 -12.51 -2.63
C ALA A 29 22.59 -12.72 -3.77
N LEU A 30 21.45 -12.02 -3.77
CA LEU A 30 20.51 -12.09 -4.90
C LEU A 30 21.07 -11.45 -6.17
N ALA A 31 21.68 -10.27 -6.07
CA ALA A 31 22.30 -9.59 -7.20
C ALA A 31 23.38 -10.47 -7.88
N GLU A 32 24.15 -11.22 -7.10
CA GLU A 32 25.12 -12.17 -7.64
C GLU A 32 24.46 -13.33 -8.41
N ARG A 33 23.33 -13.83 -7.92
CA ARG A 33 22.55 -14.84 -8.67
C ARG A 33 22.00 -14.28 -9.98
N PHE A 34 21.61 -13.01 -10.02
CA PHE A 34 21.23 -12.34 -11.27
C PHE A 34 22.39 -12.29 -12.27
N ARG A 35 23.60 -11.91 -11.82
CA ARG A 35 24.80 -11.90 -12.68
C ARG A 35 25.12 -13.27 -13.27
N ARG A 36 24.96 -14.31 -12.46
CA ARG A 36 25.21 -15.70 -12.86
C ARG A 36 24.11 -16.29 -13.75
N GLY A 37 23.05 -15.54 -14.05
CA GLY A 37 21.93 -16.04 -14.84
C GLY A 37 21.11 -17.12 -14.13
N GLU A 38 21.20 -17.19 -12.79
CA GLU A 38 20.50 -18.19 -11.97
C GLU A 38 19.09 -17.76 -11.55
N THR A 39 18.60 -16.69 -12.16
CA THR A 39 17.28 -16.12 -11.92
C THR A 39 16.40 -16.28 -13.13
N ARG A 40 15.08 -16.35 -12.89
CA ARG A 40 14.10 -16.39 -13.96
C ARG A 40 14.28 -15.19 -14.91
N GLN A 41 14.20 -15.44 -16.21
CA GLN A 41 14.22 -14.38 -17.21
C GLN A 41 13.13 -13.32 -16.93
N GLY A 42 13.52 -12.05 -16.97
CA GLY A 42 12.62 -10.93 -16.70
C GLY A 42 12.28 -10.71 -15.21
N ALA A 43 12.93 -11.44 -14.29
CA ALA A 43 12.88 -11.08 -12.88
C ALA A 43 13.47 -9.66 -12.67
N ILE A 44 12.94 -8.96 -11.67
CA ILE A 44 13.41 -7.62 -11.29
C ILE A 44 13.65 -7.56 -9.79
N ILE A 45 14.57 -6.71 -9.37
CA ILE A 45 14.82 -6.39 -7.96
C ILE A 45 14.15 -5.07 -7.63
N ARG A 46 13.23 -5.11 -6.65
CA ARG A 46 12.58 -3.92 -6.11
C ARG A 46 12.93 -3.72 -4.65
N VAL A 47 13.22 -2.48 -4.28
CA VAL A 47 13.25 -2.01 -2.89
C VAL A 47 11.96 -1.23 -2.63
N LEU A 48 11.33 -1.52 -1.49
CA LEU A 48 10.24 -0.75 -0.93
C LEU A 48 10.65 -0.25 0.44
N THR A 49 10.43 1.04 0.67
CA THR A 49 10.67 1.74 1.93
C THR A 49 9.36 2.34 2.38
N VAL A 50 8.96 2.01 3.60
CA VAL A 50 7.87 2.71 4.28
C VAL A 50 8.45 3.92 4.99
N LEU A 51 8.10 5.13 4.55
CA LEU A 51 8.49 6.37 5.22
C LEU A 51 7.72 6.49 6.55
N GLN A 52 8.45 6.77 7.62
CA GLN A 52 7.98 6.86 9.00
C GLN A 52 8.71 8.01 9.68
N LYS A 53 8.25 8.42 10.86
CA LYS A 53 8.92 9.41 11.70
C LYS A 53 10.40 9.08 11.94
N THR A 54 10.71 7.83 12.24
CA THR A 54 12.07 7.38 12.56
C THR A 54 13.05 7.52 11.40
N ASN A 55 12.63 7.22 10.18
CA ASN A 55 13.47 7.37 8.98
C ASN A 55 13.22 8.72 8.26
N LEU A 56 12.59 9.67 8.96
CA LEU A 56 12.42 11.09 8.62
C LEU A 56 13.42 11.61 7.57
N TYR A 57 14.67 11.52 8.02
CA TYR A 57 15.81 12.25 7.52
C TYR A 57 16.82 11.34 6.82
N ASP A 58 16.40 10.13 6.46
CA ASP A 58 17.26 9.14 5.80
C ASP A 58 17.47 9.43 4.30
N HIS A 59 16.92 10.50 3.74
CA HIS A 59 16.97 10.76 2.29
C HIS A 59 18.40 10.80 1.73
N ARG A 60 19.34 11.45 2.42
CA ARG A 60 20.77 11.47 2.03
C ARG A 60 21.42 10.07 2.08
N PRO A 61 21.47 9.38 3.25
CA PRO A 61 22.08 8.05 3.31
C PRO A 61 21.34 7.01 2.43
N MET A 62 20.03 7.12 2.27
CA MET A 62 19.27 6.23 1.40
C MET A 62 19.65 6.43 -0.07
N PHE A 63 19.81 7.67 -0.53
CA PHE A 63 20.27 7.94 -1.89
C PHE A 63 21.60 7.25 -2.19
N HIS A 64 22.59 7.41 -1.30
CA HIS A 64 23.90 6.76 -1.47
C HIS A 64 23.81 5.24 -1.41
N LEU A 65 23.05 4.69 -0.45
CA LEU A 65 22.86 3.25 -0.33
C LEU A 65 22.24 2.63 -1.60
N LEU A 66 21.20 3.25 -2.15
CA LEU A 66 20.55 2.77 -3.38
C LEU A 66 21.48 2.87 -4.60
N ARG A 67 22.41 3.81 -4.62
CA ARG A 67 23.44 3.91 -5.69
C ARG A 67 24.45 2.78 -5.64
N GLU A 68 24.73 2.24 -4.47
CA GLU A 68 25.59 1.05 -4.28
C GLU A 68 24.85 -0.26 -4.56
N MET A 69 23.52 -0.23 -4.63
CA MET A 69 22.66 -1.38 -4.91
C MET A 69 22.60 -1.66 -6.41
N GLU A 70 23.62 -2.33 -6.93
CA GLU A 70 23.70 -2.76 -8.33
C GLU A 70 22.52 -3.67 -8.71
N LEU A 71 22.02 -3.56 -9.94
CA LEU A 71 20.86 -4.32 -10.45
C LEU A 71 19.52 -4.00 -9.75
N LEU A 72 19.43 -2.86 -9.05
CA LEU A 72 18.17 -2.36 -8.54
C LEU A 72 17.32 -1.78 -9.68
N ASP A 73 16.23 -2.43 -10.03
CA ASP A 73 15.31 -1.96 -11.07
C ASP A 73 14.36 -0.87 -10.58
N ARG A 74 13.92 -0.97 -9.33
CA ARG A 74 12.87 -0.08 -8.80
C ARG A 74 13.01 0.21 -7.32
N TYR A 75 12.97 1.48 -6.99
CA TYR A 75 12.72 1.98 -5.64
C TYR A 75 11.26 2.40 -5.48
N SER A 76 10.72 2.28 -4.27
CA SER A 76 9.37 2.74 -3.95
C SER A 76 9.32 3.25 -2.53
N LEU A 77 9.04 4.54 -2.39
CA LEU A 77 8.81 5.18 -1.11
C LEU A 77 7.31 5.35 -0.90
N VAL A 78 6.80 4.86 0.21
CA VAL A 78 5.40 5.02 0.59
C VAL A 78 5.31 5.43 2.05
N PRO A 79 4.64 6.54 2.42
CA PRO A 79 4.47 6.87 3.82
C PRO A 79 3.58 5.87 4.55
N VAL A 80 3.87 5.64 5.83
CA VAL A 80 2.98 4.89 6.72
C VAL A 80 1.70 5.70 6.91
N PHE A 81 0.56 5.04 6.83
CA PHE A 81 -0.73 5.64 7.10
C PHE A 81 -1.45 4.80 8.15
N ASP A 82 -2.16 5.47 9.05
CA ASP A 82 -3.10 4.80 9.92
C ASP A 82 -4.39 4.53 9.16
N TYR A 83 -4.69 3.24 8.99
CA TYR A 83 -5.92 2.78 8.37
C TYR A 83 -6.86 2.16 9.40
N ALA A 84 -6.46 2.10 10.68
CA ALA A 84 -7.30 1.57 11.73
C ALA A 84 -8.39 2.60 12.09
N PRO A 85 -9.64 2.15 12.36
CA PRO A 85 -10.68 3.01 12.91
C PRO A 85 -10.44 3.38 14.39
N ASP A 86 -9.34 2.89 14.98
CA ASP A 86 -8.96 3.17 16.37
C ASP A 86 -7.95 4.34 16.41
N PRO A 87 -8.29 5.46 17.07
CA PRO A 87 -7.41 6.64 17.16
C PRO A 87 -6.08 6.41 17.92
N THR A 88 -5.84 5.19 18.43
CA THR A 88 -4.62 4.87 19.18
C THR A 88 -3.50 4.20 18.38
N SER A 89 -3.69 3.86 17.09
CA SER A 89 -2.89 2.76 16.50
C SER A 89 -1.57 3.10 15.80
N LEU A 90 -1.28 4.29 15.26
CA LEU A 90 0.05 4.58 14.65
C LEU A 90 0.60 6.00 14.90
N HIS A 91 0.06 6.72 15.89
CA HIS A 91 0.55 8.05 16.27
C HIS A 91 2.08 8.14 16.53
N PRO A 92 2.80 7.10 17.03
CA PRO A 92 4.24 7.24 17.23
C PRO A 92 5.06 7.19 15.94
N GLN A 93 4.55 6.57 14.88
CA GLN A 93 5.30 6.39 13.61
C GLN A 93 5.00 7.49 12.58
N ILE A 94 3.98 8.31 12.80
CA ILE A 94 3.64 9.45 11.95
C ILE A 94 4.25 10.72 12.57
N PRO A 95 4.99 11.54 11.80
CA PRO A 95 5.54 12.80 12.31
C PRO A 95 4.42 13.80 12.66
N SER A 96 4.62 14.59 13.72
CA SER A 96 3.71 15.70 14.04
C SER A 96 3.79 16.81 12.98
N PRO A 97 2.77 17.69 12.86
CA PRO A 97 2.81 18.83 11.94
C PRO A 97 4.06 19.69 12.10
N ARG A 98 4.52 19.93 13.34
CA ARG A 98 5.75 20.69 13.63
C ARG A 98 6.99 19.98 13.09
N GLU A 99 7.08 18.66 13.24
CA GLU A 99 8.19 17.86 12.70
C GLU A 99 8.20 17.89 11.17
N LEU A 100 7.03 17.82 10.52
CA LEU A 100 6.91 17.94 9.07
C LEU A 100 7.34 19.31 8.56
N THR A 101 6.93 20.40 9.21
CA THR A 101 7.36 21.76 8.84
C THR A 101 8.89 21.90 8.97
N HIS A 102 9.47 21.39 10.06
CA HIS A 102 10.92 21.42 10.25
C HIS A 102 11.63 20.60 9.17
N PHE A 103 11.17 19.37 8.91
CA PHE A 103 11.69 18.52 7.85
C PHE A 103 11.63 19.19 6.48
N GLN A 104 10.49 19.80 6.14
CA GLN A 104 10.28 20.46 4.87
C GLN A 104 11.33 21.56 4.63
N HIS A 105 11.59 22.39 5.64
CA HIS A 105 12.63 23.41 5.54
C HIS A 105 14.01 22.82 5.26
N ARG A 106 14.38 21.74 5.96
CA ARG A 106 15.69 21.08 5.77
C ARG A 106 15.81 20.42 4.40
N ILE A 107 14.82 19.65 3.98
CA ILE A 107 14.91 18.96 2.69
C ILE A 107 14.87 19.93 1.51
N GLU A 108 14.20 21.08 1.65
CA GLU A 108 14.26 22.14 0.63
C GLU A 108 15.66 22.73 0.48
N GLN A 109 16.41 22.86 1.57
CA GLN A 109 17.83 23.23 1.51
C GLN A 109 18.64 22.14 0.82
N ASP A 110 18.45 20.88 1.20
CA ASP A 110 19.16 19.74 0.62
C ASP A 110 18.87 19.58 -0.89
N ILE A 111 17.65 19.91 -1.35
CA ILE A 111 17.30 19.95 -2.76
C ILE A 111 18.06 21.03 -3.52
N ARG A 112 18.29 22.21 -2.92
CA ARG A 112 19.07 23.30 -3.53
C ARG A 112 20.57 22.99 -3.58
N GLU A 113 21.06 22.27 -2.59
CA GLU A 113 22.48 21.91 -2.43
C GLU A 113 22.84 20.55 -3.05
N ALA A 114 21.88 19.87 -3.70
CA ALA A 114 22.10 18.57 -4.31
C ALA A 114 23.27 18.62 -5.31
N ALA A 115 24.17 17.65 -5.22
CA ALA A 115 25.37 17.54 -6.03
C ALA A 115 25.05 17.11 -7.48
N SER A 116 23.86 16.55 -7.72
CA SER A 116 23.42 16.18 -9.07
C SER A 116 21.91 16.34 -9.29
N PRO A 117 21.45 16.46 -10.55
CA PRO A 117 20.01 16.46 -10.87
C PRO A 117 19.27 15.22 -10.36
N GLU A 118 19.90 14.05 -10.39
CA GLU A 118 19.35 12.77 -9.92
C GLU A 118 19.15 12.78 -8.40
N GLU A 119 20.15 13.27 -7.65
CA GLU A 119 20.06 13.43 -6.19
C GLU A 119 18.94 14.41 -5.83
N GLY A 120 18.91 15.59 -6.47
CA GLY A 120 17.84 16.56 -6.25
C GLY A 120 16.46 16.02 -6.63
N HIS A 121 16.35 15.17 -7.64
CA HIS A 121 15.11 14.49 -8.00
C HIS A 121 14.68 13.50 -6.91
N PHE A 122 15.62 12.72 -6.38
CA PHE A 122 15.36 11.79 -5.28
C PHE A 122 14.85 12.52 -4.03
N TYR A 123 15.48 13.64 -3.65
CA TYR A 123 15.04 14.45 -2.51
C TYR A 123 13.66 15.08 -2.73
N ARG A 124 13.32 15.51 -3.95
CA ARG A 124 11.96 15.95 -4.29
C ARG A 124 10.94 14.83 -4.10
N GLN A 125 11.22 13.61 -4.57
CA GLN A 125 10.32 12.46 -4.35
C GLN A 125 10.11 12.16 -2.86
N TRP A 126 11.16 12.28 -2.06
CA TRP A 126 11.09 12.07 -0.61
C TRP A 126 10.24 13.14 0.07
N ARG A 127 10.47 14.42 -0.25
CA ARG A 127 9.65 15.54 0.20
C ARG A 127 8.18 15.33 -0.16
N ASP A 128 7.90 14.99 -1.42
CA ASP A 128 6.53 14.82 -1.91
C ASP A 128 5.83 13.64 -1.22
N SER A 129 6.57 12.58 -0.90
CA SER A 129 6.06 11.46 -0.11
C SER A 129 5.73 11.87 1.33
N ALA A 130 6.59 12.66 1.98
CA ALA A 130 6.35 13.19 3.32
C ALA A 130 5.17 14.19 3.37
N ALA A 131 4.98 14.98 2.30
CA ALA A 131 3.89 15.94 2.20
C ALA A 131 2.50 15.26 2.21
N LEU A 132 2.40 13.97 1.88
CA LEU A 132 1.14 13.22 1.94
C LEU A 132 0.55 13.13 3.35
N TRP A 133 1.36 13.25 4.41
CA TRP A 133 0.85 13.33 5.80
C TRP A 133 0.19 14.66 6.15
N GLN A 134 0.49 15.73 5.40
CA GLN A 134 -0.15 17.03 5.60
C GLN A 134 -1.51 17.11 4.91
N VAL A 135 -1.81 16.17 4.02
CA VAL A 135 -3.12 16.06 3.38
C VAL A 135 -4.06 15.38 4.37
N PRO A 136 -5.14 16.04 4.84
CA PRO A 136 -6.10 15.41 5.74
C PRO A 136 -6.65 14.13 5.10
N HIS A 137 -6.33 12.97 5.68
CA HIS A 137 -6.90 11.69 5.22
C HIS A 137 -8.41 11.60 5.50
N ASP A 138 -8.91 12.45 6.39
CA ASP A 138 -10.31 12.55 6.79
C ASP A 138 -11.18 13.43 5.86
N VAL A 139 -10.60 14.18 4.90
CA VAL A 139 -11.35 15.31 4.28
C VAL A 139 -11.09 15.52 2.79
N LEU A 140 -10.91 14.46 2.02
CA LEU A 140 -11.49 14.51 0.68
C LEU A 140 -12.71 13.60 0.72
N PRO A 141 -13.95 14.13 0.72
CA PRO A 141 -15.07 13.29 0.31
C PRO A 141 -14.60 12.65 -1.00
N LYS A 142 -14.57 11.31 -1.05
CA LYS A 142 -14.39 10.61 -2.33
C LYS A 142 -15.38 11.30 -3.24
N PRO A 143 -14.95 12.04 -4.28
CA PRO A 143 -15.90 12.82 -5.03
C PRO A 143 -16.94 11.82 -5.51
N ASP A 144 -18.23 12.12 -5.36
CA ASP A 144 -19.30 11.23 -5.80
C ASP A 144 -19.23 11.16 -7.33
N THR A 145 -18.26 10.41 -7.82
CA THR A 145 -18.03 10.18 -9.24
C THR A 145 -18.85 9.02 -9.74
N GLY A 146 -19.71 8.43 -8.89
CA GLY A 146 -20.37 7.16 -9.20
C GLY A 146 -19.40 5.99 -9.43
N LEU A 147 -18.12 6.14 -9.07
CA LEU A 147 -17.06 5.15 -9.30
C LEU A 147 -16.67 4.48 -7.98
N SER A 148 -16.99 3.20 -7.85
CA SER A 148 -16.74 2.36 -6.69
C SER A 148 -15.34 1.71 -6.73
N CYS A 149 -14.87 1.20 -5.59
CA CYS A 149 -13.66 0.38 -5.50
C CYS A 149 -13.79 -0.85 -6.40
N VAL A 150 -12.76 -1.23 -7.17
CA VAL A 150 -12.81 -2.44 -8.01
C VAL A 150 -12.01 -3.62 -7.48
N VAL A 151 -11.24 -3.41 -6.41
CA VAL A 151 -10.43 -4.46 -5.75
C VAL A 151 -11.18 -5.78 -5.57
N PRO A 152 -12.43 -5.81 -5.06
CA PRO A 152 -13.15 -7.07 -4.82
C PRO A 152 -13.50 -7.89 -6.07
N TRP A 153 -13.32 -7.33 -7.28
CA TRP A 153 -13.60 -7.97 -8.57
C TRP A 153 -12.37 -8.55 -9.25
N TYR A 154 -11.16 -8.19 -8.81
CA TYR A 154 -9.93 -8.68 -9.45
C TYR A 154 -8.85 -9.13 -8.46
N ASN A 155 -9.04 -8.87 -7.16
CA ASN A 155 -8.08 -9.20 -6.13
C ASN A 155 -8.77 -9.78 -4.89
N THR A 156 -8.04 -10.59 -4.15
CA THR A 156 -8.46 -11.20 -2.88
C THR A 156 -7.27 -11.21 -1.92
N TYR A 157 -7.53 -11.46 -0.65
CA TYR A 157 -6.48 -11.79 0.31
C TYR A 157 -6.84 -13.10 1.00
N VAL A 158 -5.88 -14.02 1.03
CA VAL A 158 -5.98 -15.29 1.77
C VAL A 158 -4.97 -15.22 2.90
N ASP A 159 -5.43 -15.38 4.14
CA ASP A 159 -4.52 -15.39 5.28
C ASP A 159 -3.91 -16.78 5.54
N ALA A 160 -2.96 -16.85 6.47
CA ALA A 160 -2.27 -18.11 6.81
C ALA A 160 -3.17 -19.19 7.42
N LYS A 161 -4.38 -18.83 7.86
CA LYS A 161 -5.37 -19.79 8.37
C LYS A 161 -6.27 -20.33 7.26
N GLY A 162 -6.25 -19.75 6.06
CA GLY A 162 -7.11 -20.14 4.95
C GLY A 162 -8.39 -19.30 4.85
N ARG A 163 -8.54 -18.23 5.66
CA ARG A 163 -9.67 -17.29 5.53
C ARG A 163 -9.47 -16.41 4.32
N VAL A 164 -10.54 -16.26 3.53
CA VAL A 164 -10.56 -15.43 2.32
C VAL A 164 -11.22 -14.09 2.62
N TYR A 165 -10.62 -12.99 2.15
CA TYR A 165 -11.07 -11.62 2.35
C TYR A 165 -11.16 -10.88 1.00
N PRO A 166 -12.07 -9.90 0.86
CA PRO A 166 -12.25 -9.20 -0.41
C PRO A 166 -11.18 -8.12 -0.66
N CYS A 167 -10.32 -7.84 0.31
CA CYS A 167 -9.23 -6.85 0.22
C CYS A 167 -8.20 -7.09 1.33
N CYS A 168 -6.92 -6.83 1.05
CA CYS A 168 -5.85 -6.89 2.06
C CYS A 168 -5.99 -5.86 3.20
N TYR A 169 -6.81 -4.83 3.03
CA TYR A 169 -7.12 -3.85 4.09
C TYR A 169 -8.20 -4.34 5.06
N LEU A 170 -8.90 -5.44 4.73
CA LEU A 170 -10.00 -5.96 5.53
C LEU A 170 -9.62 -7.26 6.26
N VAL A 171 -8.32 -7.57 6.31
CA VAL A 171 -7.80 -8.73 7.03
C VAL A 171 -8.09 -8.57 8.52
N ASN A 172 -8.44 -9.67 9.18
CA ASN A 172 -8.86 -9.69 10.59
C ASN A 172 -10.11 -8.85 10.90
N THR A 173 -10.89 -8.47 9.89
CA THR A 173 -12.22 -7.89 10.08
C THR A 173 -13.31 -8.97 9.97
N GLN A 174 -14.54 -8.58 10.24
CA GLN A 174 -15.74 -9.40 10.04
C GLN A 174 -16.06 -9.70 8.55
N HIS A 175 -15.36 -9.08 7.59
CA HIS A 175 -15.60 -9.28 6.16
C HIS A 175 -14.91 -10.55 5.63
N VAL A 176 -15.12 -11.70 6.27
CA VAL A 176 -14.64 -13.01 5.80
C VAL A 176 -15.58 -13.54 4.72
N MET A 177 -15.02 -13.92 3.58
CA MET A 177 -15.78 -14.40 2.41
C MET A 177 -15.96 -15.92 2.39
N GLY A 178 -15.09 -16.64 3.10
CA GLY A 178 -15.10 -18.10 3.19
C GLY A 178 -13.79 -18.64 3.74
N HIS A 179 -13.68 -19.96 3.84
CA HIS A 179 -12.50 -20.65 4.35
C HIS A 179 -12.12 -21.81 3.42
N LEU A 180 -10.84 -21.90 3.06
CA LEU A 180 -10.35 -22.85 2.05
C LEU A 180 -10.27 -24.32 2.53
N ASP A 181 -10.56 -24.58 3.80
CA ASP A 181 -10.71 -25.94 4.34
C ASP A 181 -12.13 -26.50 4.14
N GLN A 182 -13.11 -25.62 3.87
CA GLN A 182 -14.53 -25.95 3.72
C GLN A 182 -14.94 -25.90 2.25
N ASP A 183 -14.53 -24.84 1.55
CA ASP A 183 -14.98 -24.55 0.19
C ASP A 183 -13.79 -24.37 -0.77
N SER A 184 -14.01 -24.69 -2.05
CA SER A 184 -13.04 -24.34 -3.09
C SER A 184 -12.93 -22.83 -3.25
N PHE A 185 -11.76 -22.33 -3.64
CA PHE A 185 -11.57 -20.90 -3.92
C PHE A 185 -12.60 -20.36 -4.92
N THR A 186 -12.89 -21.11 -5.99
CA THR A 186 -13.89 -20.74 -7.00
C THR A 186 -15.29 -20.64 -6.38
N GLY A 187 -15.65 -21.60 -5.51
CA GLY A 187 -16.92 -21.57 -4.77
C GLY A 187 -17.05 -20.35 -3.86
N ILE A 188 -15.97 -19.98 -3.16
CA ILE A 188 -15.93 -18.77 -2.33
C ILE A 188 -16.05 -17.52 -3.21
N TRP A 189 -15.25 -17.42 -4.27
CA TRP A 189 -15.17 -16.23 -5.14
C TRP A 189 -16.47 -15.89 -5.88
N HIS A 190 -17.25 -16.92 -6.22
CA HIS A 190 -18.61 -16.81 -6.79
C HIS A 190 -19.72 -17.01 -5.76
N GLY A 191 -19.36 -17.12 -4.48
CA GLY A 191 -20.30 -17.42 -3.41
C GLY A 191 -21.06 -16.20 -2.90
N PRO A 192 -22.11 -16.44 -2.09
CA PRO A 192 -23.04 -15.41 -1.64
C PRO A 192 -22.35 -14.29 -0.84
N ALA A 193 -21.31 -14.61 -0.06
CA ALA A 193 -20.58 -13.61 0.73
C ALA A 193 -19.86 -12.59 -0.17
N TYR A 194 -19.23 -13.05 -1.27
CA TYR A 194 -18.57 -12.16 -2.22
C TYR A 194 -19.58 -11.34 -3.03
N GLU A 195 -20.67 -11.96 -3.49
CA GLU A 195 -21.74 -11.28 -4.22
C GLU A 195 -22.35 -10.15 -3.38
N ASP A 196 -22.67 -10.44 -2.13
CA ASP A 196 -23.23 -9.48 -1.20
C ASP A 196 -22.24 -8.35 -0.88
N PHE A 197 -20.96 -8.66 -0.62
CA PHE A 197 -19.95 -7.64 -0.39
C PHE A 197 -19.77 -6.72 -1.61
N ARG A 198 -19.67 -7.29 -2.82
CA ARG A 198 -19.57 -6.54 -4.09
C ARG A 198 -20.78 -5.64 -4.31
N ARG A 199 -21.99 -6.14 -4.05
CA ARG A 199 -23.24 -5.36 -4.11
C ARG A 199 -23.20 -4.18 -3.15
N ARG A 200 -22.81 -4.38 -1.89
CA ARG A 200 -22.69 -3.29 -0.89
C ARG A 200 -21.65 -2.25 -1.29
N VAL A 201 -20.50 -2.67 -1.82
CA VAL A 201 -19.46 -1.75 -2.33
C VAL A 201 -19.96 -0.92 -3.51
N ALA A 202 -20.74 -1.52 -4.42
CA ALA A 202 -21.30 -0.84 -5.59
C ALA A 202 -22.40 0.15 -5.20
N LEU A 203 -23.24 -0.18 -4.22
CA LEU A 203 -24.33 0.67 -3.75
C LEU A 203 -23.82 1.85 -2.91
N ASP A 204 -23.11 1.55 -1.82
CA ASP A 204 -22.62 2.56 -0.89
C ASP A 204 -21.41 2.05 -0.08
N ARG A 205 -20.22 2.16 -0.68
CA ARG A 205 -18.95 1.85 -0.02
C ARG A 205 -18.74 2.63 1.29
N SER A 206 -19.34 3.82 1.44
CA SER A 206 -19.13 4.65 2.63
C SER A 206 -19.76 4.04 3.90
N ARG A 207 -20.74 3.14 3.74
CA ARG A 207 -21.38 2.42 4.85
C ARG A 207 -20.63 1.17 5.31
N LEU A 208 -19.58 0.77 4.60
CA LEU A 208 -18.81 -0.42 4.93
C LEU A 208 -17.64 -0.08 5.86
N THR A 209 -17.67 -0.60 7.09
CA THR A 209 -16.57 -0.50 8.05
C THR A 209 -15.26 -0.97 7.42
N GLY A 210 -14.19 -0.18 7.57
CA GLY A 210 -12.88 -0.42 6.94
C GLY A 210 -12.79 0.05 5.48
N CYS A 211 -13.91 0.18 4.75
CA CYS A 211 -13.93 0.74 3.39
C CYS A 211 -14.23 2.24 3.35
N ALA A 212 -14.97 2.73 4.33
CA ALA A 212 -15.42 4.12 4.45
C ALA A 212 -14.23 5.10 4.42
N THR A 213 -13.26 4.86 5.31
CA THR A 213 -12.04 5.67 5.50
C THR A 213 -10.87 5.23 4.62
N CYS A 214 -10.99 4.14 3.87
CA CYS A 214 -9.90 3.64 3.03
C CYS A 214 -9.61 4.63 1.88
N PRO A 215 -8.37 5.16 1.75
CA PRO A 215 -8.04 6.17 0.75
C PRO A 215 -7.86 5.58 -0.66
N ARG A 216 -7.83 4.24 -0.79
CA ARG A 216 -7.71 3.59 -2.10
C ARG A 216 -8.91 3.95 -2.99
N ASN A 217 -8.63 4.57 -4.13
CA ASN A 217 -9.60 4.85 -5.17
C ASN A 217 -8.99 4.50 -6.54
N ASP A 218 -9.65 3.63 -7.29
CA ASP A 218 -9.08 2.99 -8.47
C ASP A 218 -9.36 3.78 -9.76
N ARG A 219 -9.41 5.13 -9.74
CA ARG A 219 -9.77 5.95 -10.93
C ARG A 219 -8.92 5.64 -12.17
N GLY A 220 -7.62 5.46 -12.00
CA GLY A 220 -6.71 5.10 -13.10
C GLY A 220 -6.89 3.66 -13.56
N LEU A 221 -7.11 2.74 -12.63
CA LEU A 221 -7.30 1.32 -12.91
C LEU A 221 -8.68 1.04 -13.53
N LEU A 222 -9.73 1.77 -13.14
CA LEU A 222 -11.06 1.75 -13.77
C LEU A 222 -11.00 2.13 -15.25
N ARG A 223 -10.09 3.04 -15.64
CA ARG A 223 -9.87 3.38 -17.05
C ARG A 223 -9.20 2.25 -17.83
N GLN A 224 -8.42 1.41 -17.15
CA GLN A 224 -7.71 0.26 -17.73
C GLN A 224 -8.59 -1.00 -17.73
N LEU A 225 -9.33 -1.25 -16.65
CA LEU A 225 -10.20 -2.41 -16.44
C LEU A 225 -11.65 -2.12 -16.84
N ARG A 226 -11.89 -1.33 -17.89
CA ARG A 226 -13.26 -0.97 -18.34
C ARG A 226 -14.15 -2.18 -18.65
N TRP A 227 -13.54 -3.34 -18.92
CA TRP A 227 -14.22 -4.63 -19.11
C TRP A 227 -14.72 -5.25 -17.81
N ILE A 228 -14.07 -4.97 -16.67
CA ILE A 228 -14.58 -5.29 -15.34
C ILE A 228 -15.64 -4.24 -15.05
N ARG A 229 -16.90 -4.48 -15.41
CA ARG A 229 -18.01 -3.55 -15.16
C ARG A 229 -18.29 -3.48 -13.64
N PRO A 230 -17.86 -2.45 -12.91
CA PRO A 230 -18.42 -2.20 -11.58
C PRO A 230 -19.69 -1.41 -11.86
N PHE A 231 -20.76 -2.14 -12.15
CA PHE A 231 -21.98 -1.60 -12.74
C PHE A 231 -22.51 -0.36 -12.02
N SER A 232 -23.02 0.59 -12.82
CA SER A 232 -23.67 1.82 -12.37
C SER A 232 -24.85 1.50 -11.45
N ARG A 233 -25.21 2.47 -10.59
CA ARG A 233 -26.36 2.41 -9.67
C ARG A 233 -27.68 1.91 -10.31
N ASN A 234 -27.81 1.95 -11.64
CA ASN A 234 -29.01 1.53 -12.39
C ASN A 234 -29.10 0.03 -12.71
N ASN A 235 -28.06 -0.77 -12.48
CA ASN A 235 -28.06 -2.19 -12.86
C ASN A 235 -28.50 -3.14 -11.74
N PHE A 236 -28.71 -2.62 -10.53
CA PHE A 236 -29.41 -3.29 -9.44
C PHE A 236 -30.74 -2.56 -9.20
N ALA A 237 -31.60 -2.52 -10.22
CA ALA A 237 -33.03 -2.42 -9.93
C ALA A 237 -33.38 -3.70 -9.15
N LEU A 238 -33.71 -3.51 -7.87
CA LEU A 238 -34.14 -4.54 -6.95
C LEU A 238 -35.22 -5.39 -7.64
N THR A 239 -34.92 -6.63 -8.00
CA THR A 239 -35.96 -7.66 -8.02
C THR A 239 -36.17 -8.04 -6.56
N PRO A 240 -37.32 -7.73 -5.94
CA PRO A 240 -37.65 -8.27 -4.64
C PRO A 240 -37.82 -9.77 -4.83
N HIS A 241 -36.99 -10.58 -4.18
CA HIS A 241 -37.36 -11.96 -3.94
C HIS A 241 -38.50 -11.94 -2.93
N GLU A 242 -39.74 -12.08 -3.40
CA GLU A 242 -40.84 -12.54 -2.55
C GLU A 242 -40.55 -14.00 -2.16
N PRO A 243 -40.68 -14.37 -0.87
CA PRO A 243 -40.60 -15.76 -0.46
C PRO A 243 -41.90 -16.45 -0.89
N GLN A 244 -41.81 -17.39 -1.82
CA GLN A 244 -42.91 -18.32 -2.07
C GLN A 244 -42.92 -19.36 -0.96
N GLY A 245 -43.92 -19.29 -0.10
CA GLY A 245 -44.45 -20.43 0.65
C GLY A 245 -45.40 -21.25 -0.21
#